data_AF-A0A4P2Q2D0-F1
#
_entry.id   AF-A0A4P2Q2D0-F1
#
_cell.length_a   1.000
_cell.length_b   1.000
_cell.length_c   1.000
_cell.angle_alpha   90.00
_cell.angle_beta   90.00
_cell.angle_gamma   90.00
#
_symmetry.space_group_name_H-M   'P 1'
#
loop_
_entity.id
_entity.type
_entity.pdbx_description
1 polymer ?
#
loop_
_entity_poly.entity_id
_entity_poly.type
_entity_poly.pdbx_seq_one_letter_code
_entity_poly.pdbx_strand_id
1 'polypeptide(L)'
;MNGRSLRPLRLCIVDMNNGHVNQAMRCLRGIVAAFFERVQAHNPGMICEVVEVSPRDTNAPIPEACDLYLSSGGPGSPFDGEGEPWTRDFSRLLDGVVESAIRGGGDRRALFAICYSFELVVHHFRLADIVPRADRKFGVMPIYTTPAGQRHPLLSPFGDRLFAFEHRNWEAVNLDEGRLSSYGGKLLARESRDGISKGRAILGLEVAPGVEAVQFHPEADRAGVVNWVARPEQAAAFKATYGEVTYQAMLRTLDDPRRLARTYALVIPGWLGRCFNEIAVHRGYVELPPIEDIPCTRFGAHCRAEEPAASPARSSSAGEQVAGRI
;
A
#
# COMPACT_ATOMS: atom_id res chain seq x y z
N MET A 1 35.73 13.09 -20.77
CA MET A 1 34.88 13.21 -19.56
C MET A 1 35.12 11.96 -18.73
N ASN A 2 35.79 12.08 -17.58
CA ASN A 2 36.02 10.93 -16.69
C ASN A 2 34.66 10.47 -16.15
N GLY A 3 34.07 9.47 -16.80
CA GLY A 3 32.81 8.87 -16.40
C GLY A 3 32.97 8.18 -15.07
N ARG A 4 32.68 8.88 -13.97
CA ARG A 4 32.47 8.24 -12.67
C ARG A 4 31.32 7.25 -12.86
N SER A 5 31.64 5.97 -12.80
CA SER A 5 30.63 4.91 -12.79
C SER A 5 29.68 5.17 -11.62
N LEU A 6 28.38 5.26 -11.90
CA LEU A 6 27.37 5.40 -10.85
C LEU A 6 27.39 4.15 -9.98
N ARG A 7 27.38 4.32 -8.66
CA ARG A 7 27.20 3.19 -7.75
C ARG A 7 25.87 2.50 -8.08
N PRO A 8 25.81 1.15 -8.15
CA PRO A 8 24.56 0.44 -8.38
C PRO A 8 23.50 0.74 -7.30
N LEU A 9 22.24 0.84 -7.72
CA LEU A 9 21.09 0.88 -6.82
C LEU A 9 20.66 -0.55 -6.51
N ARG A 10 20.61 -0.91 -5.23
CA ARG A 10 20.26 -2.26 -4.78
C ARG A 10 18.96 -2.27 -4.00
N LEU A 11 17.99 -3.08 -4.45
CA LEU A 11 16.73 -3.28 -3.75
C LEU A 11 16.56 -4.75 -3.38
N CYS A 12 16.26 -5.03 -2.12
CA CYS A 12 15.92 -6.37 -1.66
C CYS A 12 14.40 -6.51 -1.47
N ILE A 13 13.82 -7.56 -2.05
CA ILE A 13 12.48 -8.03 -1.69
C ILE A 13 12.65 -9.19 -0.70
N VAL A 14 12.14 -9.00 0.51
CA VAL A 14 12.15 -10.01 1.57
C VAL A 14 10.78 -10.70 1.57
N ASP A 15 10.73 -11.90 1.01
CA ASP A 15 9.54 -12.73 0.89
C ASP A 15 9.25 -13.46 2.21
N MET A 16 8.20 -13.00 2.88
CA MET A 16 7.76 -13.55 4.17
C MET A 16 6.62 -14.56 4.02
N ASN A 17 6.34 -15.05 2.81
CA ASN A 17 5.21 -15.95 2.59
C ASN A 17 5.46 -17.42 2.98
N ASN A 18 6.68 -17.78 3.40
CA ASN A 18 7.00 -19.13 3.89
C ASN A 18 6.62 -20.25 2.89
N GLY A 19 7.00 -20.09 1.63
CA GLY A 19 6.70 -21.06 0.56
C GLY A 19 5.25 -21.03 0.05
N HIS A 20 4.36 -20.24 0.67
CA HIS A 20 2.96 -20.15 0.22
C HIS A 20 2.81 -19.27 -1.03
N VAL A 21 2.19 -19.85 -2.07
CA VAL A 21 1.87 -19.14 -3.31
C VAL A 21 0.89 -18.00 -3.03
N ASN A 22 1.26 -16.79 -3.45
CA ASN A 22 0.47 -15.58 -3.25
C ASN A 22 0.65 -14.60 -4.43
N GLN A 23 -0.23 -13.60 -4.50
CA GLN A 23 -0.20 -12.56 -5.54
C GLN A 23 0.67 -11.35 -5.16
N ALA A 24 1.07 -11.22 -3.89
CA ALA A 24 1.83 -10.07 -3.41
C ALA A 24 3.21 -10.01 -4.09
N MET A 25 3.92 -11.14 -4.20
CA MET A 25 5.24 -11.17 -4.85
C MET A 25 5.20 -10.78 -6.32
N ARG A 26 4.16 -11.21 -7.07
CA ARG A 26 3.94 -10.73 -8.45
C ARG A 26 3.83 -9.20 -8.48
N CYS A 27 3.03 -8.64 -7.59
CA CYS A 27 2.78 -7.20 -7.56
C CYS A 27 4.02 -6.41 -7.15
N LEU A 28 4.74 -6.85 -6.12
CA LEU A 28 5.99 -6.23 -5.66
C LEU A 28 7.06 -6.23 -6.74
N ARG A 29 7.27 -7.37 -7.44
CA ARG A 29 8.20 -7.43 -8.58
C ARG A 29 7.82 -6.45 -9.69
N GLY A 30 6.52 -6.33 -10.00
CA GLY A 30 6.03 -5.36 -10.97
C GLY A 30 6.27 -3.90 -10.56
N ILE A 31 6.03 -3.56 -9.29
CA ILE A 31 6.30 -2.24 -8.73
C ILE A 31 7.80 -1.91 -8.80
N VAL A 32 8.65 -2.86 -8.42
CA VAL A 32 10.12 -2.69 -8.45
C VAL A 32 10.62 -2.52 -9.88
N ALA A 33 10.13 -3.31 -10.83
CA ALA A 33 10.49 -3.19 -12.23
C ALA A 33 10.14 -1.80 -12.79
N ALA A 34 8.90 -1.34 -12.58
CA ALA A 34 8.47 0.00 -13.01
C ALA A 34 9.28 1.13 -12.34
N PHE A 35 9.64 0.95 -11.06
CA PHE A 35 10.52 1.88 -10.36
C PHE A 35 11.92 1.92 -10.99
N PHE A 36 12.52 0.78 -11.30
CA PHE A 36 13.84 0.72 -11.95
C PHE A 36 13.82 1.31 -13.36
N GLU A 37 12.79 1.07 -14.16
CA GLU A 37 12.62 1.71 -15.47
C GLU A 37 12.62 3.24 -15.32
N ARG A 38 11.88 3.76 -14.34
CA ARG A 38 11.81 5.20 -14.05
C ARG A 38 13.15 5.77 -13.59
N VAL A 39 13.86 5.04 -12.75
CA VAL A 39 15.20 5.36 -12.29
C VAL A 39 16.18 5.47 -13.46
N GLN A 40 16.21 4.47 -14.34
CA GLN A 40 17.12 4.41 -15.49
C GLN A 40 16.78 5.46 -16.56
N ALA A 41 15.51 5.82 -16.71
CA ALA A 41 15.09 6.90 -17.60
C ALA A 41 15.68 8.27 -17.19
N HIS A 42 15.83 8.53 -15.89
CA HIS A 42 16.40 9.77 -15.36
C HIS A 42 17.91 9.67 -15.08
N ASN A 43 18.44 8.47 -14.95
CA ASN A 43 19.85 8.19 -14.68
C ASN A 43 20.39 7.18 -15.71
N PRO A 44 20.62 7.61 -16.98
CA PRO A 44 21.08 6.71 -18.03
C PRO A 44 22.39 6.01 -17.66
N GLY A 45 22.41 4.68 -17.80
CA GLY A 45 23.57 3.85 -17.45
C GLY A 45 23.63 3.43 -15.99
N MET A 46 22.66 3.79 -15.14
CA MET A 46 22.61 3.28 -13.77
C MET A 46 22.25 1.80 -13.72
N ILE A 47 23.09 1.04 -13.02
CA ILE A 47 22.85 -0.37 -12.71
C ILE A 47 21.84 -0.45 -11.57
N CYS A 48 20.75 -1.18 -11.78
CA CYS A 48 19.74 -1.48 -10.77
C CYS A 48 19.70 -2.99 -10.54
N GLU A 49 19.86 -3.42 -9.29
CA GLU A 49 19.91 -4.82 -8.90
C GLU A 49 18.76 -5.12 -7.94
N VAL A 50 17.96 -6.13 -8.28
CA VAL A 50 16.96 -6.69 -7.37
C VAL A 50 17.50 -8.00 -6.80
N VAL A 51 17.42 -8.14 -5.48
CA VAL A 51 17.72 -9.39 -4.78
C VAL A 51 16.45 -9.85 -4.09
N GLU A 52 16.03 -11.09 -4.32
CA GLU A 52 14.88 -11.67 -3.65
C GLU A 52 15.34 -12.80 -2.73
N VAL A 53 14.88 -12.79 -1.48
CA VAL A 53 15.18 -13.82 -0.48
C VAL A 53 13.89 -14.25 0.21
N SER A 54 13.78 -15.55 0.51
CA SER A 54 12.64 -16.13 1.23
C SER A 54 13.12 -16.71 2.57
N PRO A 55 13.46 -15.86 3.56
CA PRO A 55 14.09 -16.29 4.81
C PRO A 55 13.29 -17.33 5.59
N ARG A 56 11.96 -17.22 5.61
CA ARG A 56 11.09 -18.16 6.35
C ARG A 56 11.05 -19.57 5.73
N ASP A 57 11.19 -19.64 4.41
CA ASP A 57 11.11 -20.90 3.65
C ASP A 57 12.49 -21.57 3.53
N THR A 58 13.50 -20.78 3.17
CA THR A 58 14.82 -21.30 2.77
C THR A 58 15.93 -21.02 3.78
N ASN A 59 15.66 -20.26 4.85
CA ASN A 59 16.68 -19.70 5.76
C ASN A 59 17.76 -18.88 5.02
N ALA A 60 17.47 -18.38 3.82
CA ALA A 60 18.39 -17.50 3.10
C ALA A 60 18.64 -16.23 3.93
N PRO A 61 19.91 -15.85 4.17
CA PRO A 61 20.23 -14.65 4.93
C PRO A 61 19.76 -13.41 4.17
N ILE A 62 19.27 -12.42 4.91
CA ILE A 62 18.83 -11.16 4.30
C ILE A 62 20.07 -10.30 4.03
N PRO A 63 20.33 -9.88 2.78
CA PRO A 63 21.54 -9.13 2.44
C PRO A 63 21.53 -7.75 3.10
N GLU A 64 22.57 -7.41 3.87
CA GLU A 64 22.69 -6.10 4.52
C GLU A 64 23.18 -4.98 3.59
N ALA A 65 23.62 -5.32 2.38
CA ALA A 65 24.24 -4.39 1.44
C ALA A 65 23.27 -3.84 0.37
N CYS A 66 21.98 -3.77 0.66
CA CYS A 66 20.98 -3.14 -0.19
C CYS A 66 20.64 -1.74 0.31
N ASP A 67 20.16 -0.89 -0.60
CA ASP A 67 19.76 0.48 -0.32
C ASP A 67 18.30 0.53 0.13
N LEU A 68 17.45 -0.29 -0.48
CA LEU A 68 16.01 -0.33 -0.24
C LEU A 68 15.57 -1.76 0.07
N TYR A 69 14.65 -1.91 1.02
CA TYR A 69 14.07 -3.18 1.42
C TYR A 69 12.54 -3.12 1.35
N LEU A 70 11.91 -4.04 0.62
CA LEU A 70 10.48 -4.27 0.64
C LEU A 70 10.22 -5.62 1.30
N SER A 71 9.62 -5.63 2.48
CA SER A 71 9.30 -6.87 3.20
C SER A 71 7.80 -7.15 3.12
N SER A 72 7.45 -8.29 2.53
CA SER A 72 6.08 -8.63 2.19
C SER A 72 5.24 -9.01 3.41
N GLY A 73 3.92 -9.11 3.21
CA GLY A 73 3.09 -9.91 4.12
C GLY A 73 3.45 -11.40 4.09
N GLY A 74 2.73 -12.17 4.89
CA GLY A 74 2.95 -13.60 5.02
C GLY A 74 1.87 -14.25 5.90
N PRO A 75 1.71 -15.58 5.85
CA PRO A 75 0.80 -16.30 6.71
C PRO A 75 1.44 -16.61 8.07
N GLY A 76 0.61 -17.01 9.03
CA GLY A 76 1.03 -17.47 10.34
C GLY A 76 0.97 -16.40 11.41
N SER A 77 1.52 -16.72 12.58
CA SER A 77 1.67 -15.83 13.71
C SER A 77 3.01 -15.09 13.63
N PRO A 78 3.08 -13.80 14.01
CA PRO A 78 4.33 -13.05 14.07
C PRO A 78 5.28 -13.57 15.15
N PHE A 79 4.80 -14.43 16.05
CA PHE A 79 5.60 -15.16 17.02
C PHE A 79 6.13 -16.50 16.47
N ASP A 80 5.65 -16.94 15.30
CA ASP A 80 6.14 -18.15 14.64
C ASP A 80 7.54 -17.88 14.09
N GLY A 81 8.55 -18.47 14.72
CA GLY A 81 9.97 -18.31 14.36
C GLY A 81 10.82 -17.59 15.40
N GLU A 82 10.26 -17.24 16.57
CA GLU A 82 11.09 -16.80 17.69
C GLU A 82 12.23 -17.79 17.96
N GLY A 83 13.46 -17.28 17.97
CA GLY A 83 14.68 -18.09 18.15
C GLY A 83 15.29 -18.65 16.86
N GLU A 84 14.58 -18.62 15.74
CA GLU A 84 15.12 -19.04 14.44
C GLU A 84 16.21 -18.07 13.93
N PRO A 85 17.15 -18.53 13.09
CA PRO A 85 18.19 -17.66 12.53
C PRO A 85 17.63 -16.46 11.77
N TRP A 86 16.58 -16.66 10.98
CA TRP A 86 16.02 -15.62 10.14
C TRP A 86 15.35 -14.49 10.91
N THR A 87 14.79 -14.75 12.11
CA THR A 87 14.22 -13.68 12.94
C THR A 87 15.31 -12.78 13.49
N ARG A 88 16.46 -13.34 13.89
CA ARG A 88 17.63 -12.56 14.29
C ARG A 88 18.18 -11.73 13.13
N ASP A 89 18.23 -12.28 11.93
CA ASP A 89 18.68 -11.55 10.74
C ASP A 89 17.71 -10.41 10.38
N PHE A 90 16.40 -10.64 10.51
CA PHE A 90 15.40 -9.59 10.33
C PHE A 90 15.53 -8.47 11.38
N SER A 91 15.70 -8.81 12.66
CA SER A 91 15.97 -7.83 13.72
C SER A 91 17.23 -7.02 13.45
N ARG A 92 18.33 -7.66 13.05
CA ARG A 92 19.59 -6.98 12.71
C ARG A 92 19.42 -6.05 11.52
N LEU A 93 18.64 -6.45 10.52
CA LEU A 93 18.31 -5.60 9.39
C LEU A 93 17.57 -4.33 9.85
N LEU A 94 16.56 -4.45 10.72
CA LEU A 94 15.82 -3.30 11.23
C LEU A 94 16.73 -2.31 11.95
N ASP A 95 17.57 -2.80 12.87
CA ASP A 95 18.51 -1.96 13.62
C ASP A 95 19.51 -1.29 12.66
N GLY A 96 20.08 -2.03 11.72
CA GLY A 96 21.01 -1.51 10.73
C GLY A 96 20.39 -0.48 9.77
N VAL A 97 19.11 -0.62 9.42
CA VAL A 97 18.38 0.39 8.64
C VAL A 97 18.27 1.68 9.44
N VAL A 98 17.82 1.61 10.69
CA VAL A 98 17.69 2.78 11.57
C VAL A 98 19.04 3.48 11.77
N GLU A 99 20.10 2.73 12.09
CA GLU A 99 21.45 3.27 12.24
C GLU A 99 21.94 3.97 10.96
N SER A 100 21.73 3.35 9.80
CA SER A 100 22.10 3.95 8.51
C SER A 100 21.32 5.22 8.22
N ALA A 101 20.04 5.26 8.58
CA ALA A 101 19.16 6.38 8.36
C ALA A 101 19.52 7.57 9.27
N ILE A 102 19.87 7.31 10.54
CA ILE A 102 20.38 8.32 11.48
C ILE A 102 21.70 8.90 10.98
N ARG A 103 22.63 8.05 10.52
CA ARG A 103 23.91 8.49 9.94
C ARG A 103 23.72 9.31 8.66
N GLY A 104 22.69 8.98 7.88
CA GLY A 104 22.37 9.64 6.61
C GLY A 104 23.43 9.43 5.53
N GLY A 105 23.44 10.31 4.54
CA GLY A 105 24.40 10.27 3.45
C GLY A 105 24.09 9.21 2.39
N GLY A 106 25.06 8.96 1.52
CA GLY A 106 24.91 8.04 0.40
C GLY A 106 24.72 6.58 0.82
N ASP A 107 25.07 6.17 2.03
CA ASP A 107 24.90 4.79 2.52
C ASP A 107 23.61 4.56 3.31
N ARG A 108 22.70 5.55 3.31
CA ARG A 108 21.39 5.44 3.94
C ARG A 108 20.60 4.28 3.33
N ARG A 109 19.96 3.49 4.20
CA ARG A 109 19.06 2.41 3.84
C ARG A 109 17.63 2.74 4.26
N ALA A 110 16.65 2.12 3.61
CA ALA A 110 15.25 2.25 3.99
C ALA A 110 14.50 0.91 3.87
N LEU A 111 13.53 0.67 4.75
CA LEU A 111 12.70 -0.52 4.78
C LEU A 111 11.21 -0.17 4.83
N PHE A 112 10.43 -0.83 3.96
CA PHE A 112 8.98 -0.80 3.96
C PHE A 112 8.43 -2.18 4.32
N ALA A 113 7.67 -2.27 5.41
CA ALA A 113 7.10 -3.53 5.92
C ALA A 113 5.58 -3.62 5.73
N ILE A 114 5.10 -4.76 5.24
CA ILE A 114 3.70 -4.97 4.88
C ILE A 114 3.09 -6.12 5.70
N CYS A 115 1.90 -5.92 6.26
CA CYS A 115 1.10 -6.92 6.98
C CYS A 115 1.89 -7.72 8.02
N TYR A 116 2.27 -8.97 7.72
CA TYR A 116 3.08 -9.80 8.61
C TYR A 116 4.41 -9.13 9.00
N SER A 117 5.12 -8.51 8.05
CA SER A 117 6.34 -7.78 8.38
C SER A 117 6.07 -6.53 9.21
N PHE A 118 4.90 -5.89 9.05
CA PHE A 118 4.50 -4.80 9.94
C PHE A 118 4.35 -5.32 11.38
N GLU A 119 3.76 -6.50 11.56
CA GLU A 119 3.64 -7.14 12.87
C GLU A 119 5.02 -7.45 13.47
N LEU A 120 5.95 -7.99 12.68
CA LEU A 120 7.33 -8.22 13.14
C LEU A 120 8.05 -6.93 13.54
N VAL A 121 7.87 -5.85 12.78
CA VAL A 121 8.45 -4.54 13.12
C VAL A 121 7.87 -3.99 14.42
N VAL A 122 6.54 -4.06 14.58
CA VAL A 122 5.86 -3.67 15.82
C VAL A 122 6.37 -4.47 17.00
N HIS A 123 6.56 -5.78 16.83
CA HIS A 123 7.06 -6.69 17.85
C HIS A 123 8.52 -6.34 18.25
N HIS A 124 9.42 -6.21 17.27
CA HIS A 124 10.84 -5.90 17.48
C HIS A 124 11.04 -4.63 18.31
N PHE A 125 10.37 -3.54 17.90
CA PHE A 125 10.42 -2.27 18.59
C PHE A 125 9.49 -2.19 19.81
N ARG A 126 8.69 -3.24 20.09
CA ARG A 126 7.67 -3.34 21.15
C ARG A 126 6.70 -2.16 21.19
N LEU A 127 6.21 -1.73 20.03
CA LEU A 127 5.42 -0.49 19.89
C LEU A 127 3.97 -0.65 20.33
N ALA A 128 3.44 -1.87 20.31
CA ALA A 128 2.03 -2.16 20.54
C ALA A 128 1.85 -3.64 20.89
N ASP A 129 0.67 -3.99 21.42
CA ASP A 129 0.26 -5.38 21.62
C ASP A 129 -0.12 -6.00 20.27
N ILE A 130 0.41 -7.18 19.96
CA ILE A 130 -0.01 -7.97 18.80
C ILE A 130 -0.93 -9.09 19.29
N VAL A 131 -2.18 -9.02 18.88
CA VAL A 131 -3.23 -9.92 19.37
C VAL A 131 -3.93 -10.66 18.23
N PRO A 132 -4.38 -11.91 18.46
CA PRO A 132 -5.19 -12.61 17.48
C PRO A 132 -6.58 -11.98 17.42
N ARG A 133 -7.16 -11.95 16.23
CA ARG A 133 -8.55 -11.55 16.02
C ARG A 133 -9.48 -12.73 16.22
N ALA A 134 -10.65 -12.48 16.80
CA ALA A 134 -11.72 -13.47 16.85
C ALA A 134 -12.18 -13.86 15.44
N ASP A 135 -12.31 -12.86 14.56
CA ASP A 135 -12.65 -13.03 13.15
C ASP A 135 -11.59 -12.43 12.25
N ARG A 136 -11.22 -13.18 11.20
CA ARG A 136 -10.35 -12.72 10.13
C ARG A 136 -10.87 -11.41 9.56
N LYS A 137 -9.98 -10.43 9.35
CA LYS A 137 -10.30 -9.21 8.62
C LYS A 137 -9.85 -9.32 7.18
N PHE A 138 -10.78 -9.16 6.23
CA PHE A 138 -10.45 -9.37 4.83
C PHE A 138 -11.31 -8.57 3.84
N GLY A 139 -10.71 -8.18 2.71
CA GLY A 139 -11.34 -7.44 1.61
C GLY A 139 -10.86 -5.99 1.49
N VAL A 140 -11.51 -5.19 0.64
CA VAL A 140 -11.10 -3.79 0.44
C VAL A 140 -11.79 -2.88 1.43
N MET A 141 -11.01 -2.30 2.33
CA MET A 141 -11.48 -1.58 3.50
C MET A 141 -11.02 -0.12 3.50
N PRO A 142 -11.83 0.81 4.06
CA PRO A 142 -11.36 2.17 4.31
C PRO A 142 -10.35 2.17 5.45
N ILE A 143 -9.30 2.97 5.29
CA ILE A 143 -8.23 3.19 6.26
C ILE A 143 -8.17 4.68 6.51
N TYR A 144 -8.16 5.08 7.78
CA TYR A 144 -8.23 6.48 8.16
C TYR A 144 -6.86 6.99 8.57
N THR A 145 -6.44 8.08 7.96
CA THR A 145 -5.16 8.71 8.28
C THR A 145 -5.30 9.57 9.54
N THR A 146 -4.27 9.57 10.37
CA THR A 146 -4.18 10.53 11.48
C THR A 146 -3.77 11.91 10.96
N PRO A 147 -3.85 12.98 11.77
CA PRO A 147 -3.26 14.26 11.40
C PRO A 147 -1.77 14.18 11.02
N ALA A 148 -1.00 13.28 11.66
CA ALA A 148 0.39 13.04 11.29
C ALA A 148 0.49 12.35 9.92
N GLY A 149 -0.34 11.33 9.65
CA GLY A 149 -0.42 10.66 8.36
C GLY A 149 -0.79 11.59 7.20
N GLN A 150 -1.70 12.53 7.42
CA GLN A 150 -2.10 13.53 6.42
C GLN A 150 -0.97 14.46 6.01
N ARG A 151 0.02 14.68 6.89
CA ARG A 151 1.23 15.47 6.59
C ARG A 151 2.41 14.61 6.13
N HIS A 152 2.35 13.30 6.37
CA HIS A 152 3.43 12.39 6.04
C HIS A 152 3.42 12.11 4.52
N PRO A 153 4.57 12.18 3.81
CA PRO A 153 4.56 12.01 2.35
C PRO A 153 4.04 10.65 1.89
N LEU A 154 4.07 9.63 2.75
CA LEU A 154 3.52 8.31 2.48
C LEU A 154 2.00 8.34 2.25
N LEU A 155 1.26 9.13 3.04
CA LEU A 155 -0.21 9.10 3.07
C LEU A 155 -0.87 10.46 2.78
N SER A 156 -0.10 11.54 2.68
CA SER A 156 -0.62 12.88 2.39
C SER A 156 -1.46 12.98 1.11
N PRO A 157 -1.23 12.22 0.01
CA PRO A 157 -2.11 12.27 -1.16
C PRO A 157 -3.55 11.83 -0.85
N PHE A 158 -3.79 11.07 0.21
CA PHE A 158 -5.09 10.46 0.47
C PHE A 158 -6.02 11.30 1.36
N GLY A 159 -5.55 12.44 1.88
CA GLY A 159 -6.34 13.21 2.84
C GLY A 159 -6.70 12.36 4.05
N ASP A 160 -7.96 12.38 4.49
CA ASP A 160 -8.44 11.69 5.70
C ASP A 160 -8.65 10.18 5.55
N ARG A 161 -8.61 9.64 4.32
CA ARG A 161 -8.99 8.26 4.05
C ARG A 161 -8.41 7.70 2.75
N LEU A 162 -7.84 6.51 2.84
CA LEU A 162 -7.53 5.65 1.68
C LEU A 162 -8.32 4.34 1.71
N PHE A 163 -8.23 3.56 0.63
CA PHE A 163 -8.82 2.23 0.54
C PHE A 163 -7.76 1.22 0.13
N ALA A 164 -7.59 0.16 0.91
CA ALA A 164 -6.61 -0.87 0.63
C ALA A 164 -7.19 -2.26 0.88
N PHE A 165 -6.56 -3.26 0.30
CA PHE A 165 -6.87 -4.65 0.62
C PHE A 165 -6.32 -4.99 2.01
N GLU A 166 -7.13 -5.62 2.84
CA GLU A 166 -6.72 -6.25 4.09
C GLU A 166 -6.95 -7.75 3.98
N HIS A 167 -6.08 -8.57 4.59
CA HIS A 167 -6.28 -10.01 4.76
C HIS A 167 -5.43 -10.51 5.93
N ARG A 168 -5.97 -10.45 7.15
CA ARG A 168 -5.20 -10.68 8.38
C ARG A 168 -6.00 -11.35 9.49
N ASN A 169 -5.30 -12.14 10.30
CA ASN A 169 -5.80 -12.77 11.53
C ASN A 169 -5.22 -12.14 12.80
N TRP A 170 -4.20 -11.28 12.65
CA TRP A 170 -3.53 -10.60 13.74
C TRP A 170 -3.69 -9.09 13.59
N GLU A 171 -3.53 -8.38 14.70
CA GLU A 171 -3.57 -6.92 14.71
C GLU A 171 -2.71 -6.33 15.81
N ALA A 172 -2.08 -5.19 15.49
CA ALA A 172 -1.45 -4.33 16.48
C ALA A 172 -2.49 -3.39 17.10
N VAL A 173 -2.60 -3.41 18.43
CA VAL A 173 -3.51 -2.58 19.25
C VAL A 173 -2.77 -1.99 20.45
N ASN A 174 -3.37 -1.03 21.14
CA ASN A 174 -2.79 -0.42 22.35
C ASN A 174 -1.37 0.14 22.11
N LEU A 175 -1.24 1.10 21.18
CA LEU A 175 0.04 1.74 20.86
C LEU A 175 0.68 2.37 22.12
N ASP A 176 1.96 2.06 22.35
CA ASP A 176 2.81 2.81 23.28
C ASP A 176 3.37 4.05 22.56
N GLU A 177 2.63 5.17 22.68
CA GLU A 177 3.01 6.44 22.04
C GLU A 177 4.32 7.01 22.57
N GLY A 178 4.66 6.75 23.85
CA GLY A 178 5.91 7.20 24.45
C GLY A 178 7.11 6.47 23.84
N ARG A 179 6.98 5.15 23.67
CA ARG A 179 7.99 4.33 23.01
C ARG A 179 8.13 4.64 21.53
N LEU A 180 7.02 4.79 20.79
CA LEU A 180 7.08 5.24 19.40
C LEU A 180 7.81 6.59 19.27
N SER A 181 7.48 7.55 20.13
CA SER A 181 8.12 8.87 20.13
C SER A 181 9.62 8.79 20.47
N SER A 182 10.03 7.86 21.31
CA SER A 182 11.45 7.65 21.64
C SER A 182 12.31 7.21 20.45
N TYR A 183 11.70 6.60 19.43
CA TYR A 183 12.33 6.27 18.14
C TYR A 183 12.13 7.36 17.07
N GLY A 184 11.50 8.49 17.42
CA GLY A 184 11.13 9.55 16.46
C GLY A 184 9.98 9.18 15.53
N GLY A 185 9.26 8.10 15.84
CA GLY A 185 8.18 7.56 15.02
C GLY A 185 6.88 8.36 15.11
N LYS A 186 5.97 8.08 14.17
CA LYS A 186 4.65 8.70 14.07
C LYS A 186 3.59 7.67 13.71
N LEU A 187 2.43 7.79 14.36
CA LEU A 187 1.26 7.03 13.97
C LEU A 187 0.61 7.66 12.73
N LEU A 188 0.57 6.94 11.62
CA LEU A 188 0.11 7.46 10.33
C LEU A 188 -1.34 7.10 10.02
N ALA A 189 -1.79 5.90 10.38
CA ALA A 189 -3.15 5.45 10.07
C ALA A 189 -3.73 4.49 11.12
N ARG A 190 -5.06 4.51 11.24
CA ARG A 190 -5.88 3.69 12.13
C ARG A 190 -7.08 3.10 11.39
N GLU A 191 -7.62 2.02 11.95
CA GLU A 191 -8.84 1.36 11.47
C GLU A 191 -10.11 2.18 11.72
N SER A 192 -10.08 3.06 12.73
CA SER A 192 -11.18 3.90 13.17
C SER A 192 -10.83 5.37 13.15
N ARG A 193 -11.87 6.21 13.14
CA ARG A 193 -11.79 7.66 13.31
C ARG A 193 -12.90 8.15 14.23
N ASP A 194 -12.84 9.41 14.63
CA ASP A 194 -13.84 10.03 15.50
C ASP A 194 -15.27 9.83 14.95
N GLY A 195 -16.16 9.35 15.82
CA GLY A 195 -17.55 9.04 15.49
C GLY A 195 -17.77 7.77 14.65
N ILE A 196 -16.72 7.06 14.21
CA ILE A 196 -16.82 5.82 13.42
C ILE A 196 -15.80 4.79 13.93
N SER A 197 -16.25 3.92 14.84
CA SER A 197 -15.46 2.79 15.32
C SER A 197 -15.66 1.56 14.42
N LYS A 198 -14.58 1.10 13.78
CA LYS A 198 -14.49 -0.15 13.00
C LYS A 198 -13.48 -1.15 13.59
N GLY A 199 -12.96 -0.84 14.78
CA GLY A 199 -11.92 -1.60 15.48
C GLY A 199 -10.81 -0.70 16.02
N ARG A 200 -9.78 -1.29 16.63
CA ARG A 200 -8.72 -0.54 17.33
C ARG A 200 -7.36 -0.67 16.66
N ALA A 201 -7.30 -1.31 15.50
CA ALA A 201 -6.02 -1.62 14.87
C ALA A 201 -5.26 -0.37 14.44
N ILE A 202 -3.97 -0.40 14.72
CA ILE A 202 -2.96 0.45 14.10
C ILE A 202 -2.74 -0.06 12.68
N LEU A 203 -2.78 0.84 11.69
CA LEU A 203 -2.71 0.45 10.28
C LEU A 203 -1.49 0.99 9.54
N GLY A 204 -0.84 2.05 10.03
CA GLY A 204 0.36 2.60 9.41
C GLY A 204 1.22 3.36 10.40
N LEU A 205 2.53 3.16 10.32
CA LEU A 205 3.54 3.77 11.18
C LEU A 205 4.73 4.26 10.35
N GLU A 206 5.23 5.45 10.69
CA GLU A 206 6.65 5.76 10.58
C GLU A 206 7.24 5.26 11.90
N VAL A 207 8.01 4.19 11.88
CA VAL A 207 8.43 3.49 13.11
C VAL A 207 9.65 4.17 13.71
N ALA A 208 10.61 4.46 12.85
CA ALA A 208 11.89 5.08 13.15
C ALA A 208 12.44 5.67 11.82
N PRO A 209 13.50 6.50 11.85
CA PRO A 209 14.15 6.94 10.63
C PRO A 209 14.45 5.77 9.69
N GLY A 210 13.97 5.84 8.45
CA GLY A 210 14.18 4.82 7.43
C GLY A 210 13.28 3.58 7.54
N VAL A 211 12.41 3.46 8.55
CA VAL A 211 11.50 2.32 8.69
C VAL A 211 10.05 2.79 8.67
N GLU A 212 9.32 2.39 7.63
CA GLU A 212 7.88 2.62 7.50
C GLU A 212 7.16 1.29 7.35
N ALA A 213 5.99 1.18 7.97
CA ALA A 213 5.29 -0.09 8.03
C ALA A 213 3.78 0.11 7.94
N VAL A 214 3.10 -0.79 7.23
CA VAL A 214 1.65 -0.79 7.06
C VAL A 214 1.07 -2.18 7.28
N GLN A 215 -0.06 -2.25 7.98
CA GLN A 215 -0.76 -3.52 8.25
C GLN A 215 -1.58 -4.01 7.06
N PHE A 216 -1.95 -3.10 6.16
CA PHE A 216 -2.73 -3.37 4.95
C PHE A 216 -1.81 -3.68 3.75
N HIS A 217 -2.42 -4.06 2.62
CA HIS A 217 -1.70 -4.46 1.40
C HIS A 217 -1.77 -3.38 0.31
N PRO A 218 -0.89 -2.36 0.34
CA PRO A 218 -0.83 -1.38 -0.74
C PRO A 218 -0.31 -1.98 -2.06
N GLU A 219 0.35 -3.13 -2.03
CA GLU A 219 0.80 -3.87 -3.21
C GLU A 219 -0.33 -4.56 -3.96
N ALA A 220 -1.52 -4.72 -3.36
CA ALA A 220 -2.62 -5.45 -3.99
C ALA A 220 -3.18 -4.69 -5.20
N ASP A 221 -3.00 -5.26 -6.40
CA ASP A 221 -3.57 -4.71 -7.62
C ASP A 221 -5.07 -5.07 -7.77
N ARG A 222 -5.78 -4.26 -8.57
CA ARG A 222 -7.21 -4.48 -8.81
C ARG A 222 -7.49 -5.86 -9.41
N ALA A 223 -6.69 -6.29 -10.39
CA ALA A 223 -6.90 -7.56 -11.06
C ALA A 223 -6.81 -8.75 -10.10
N GLY A 224 -5.81 -8.75 -9.21
CA GLY A 224 -5.63 -9.78 -8.18
C GLY A 224 -6.79 -9.80 -7.19
N VAL A 225 -7.24 -8.63 -6.72
CA VAL A 225 -8.36 -8.56 -5.77
C VAL A 225 -9.69 -8.95 -6.43
N VAL A 226 -9.95 -8.55 -7.67
CA VAL A 226 -11.14 -8.99 -8.42
C VAL A 226 -11.16 -10.51 -8.56
N ASN A 227 -10.03 -11.11 -8.96
CA ASN A 227 -9.92 -12.57 -9.07
C ASN A 227 -10.15 -13.27 -7.73
N TRP A 228 -9.66 -12.69 -6.62
CA TRP A 228 -9.89 -13.22 -5.28
C TRP A 228 -11.36 -13.14 -4.86
N VAL A 229 -12.03 -12.00 -5.07
CA VAL A 229 -13.45 -11.78 -4.72
C VAL A 229 -14.39 -12.62 -5.60
N ALA A 230 -14.03 -12.88 -6.86
CA ALA A 230 -14.85 -13.63 -7.81
C ALA A 230 -14.99 -15.13 -7.45
N ARG A 231 -14.11 -15.64 -6.57
CA ARG A 231 -14.16 -17.03 -6.09
C ARG A 231 -15.40 -17.21 -5.20
N PRO A 232 -16.30 -18.18 -5.50
CA PRO A 232 -17.56 -18.35 -4.78
C PRO A 232 -17.39 -18.49 -3.26
N GLU A 233 -16.36 -19.21 -2.81
CA GLU A 233 -16.06 -19.40 -1.41
C GLU A 233 -15.62 -18.11 -0.70
N GLN A 234 -14.90 -17.23 -1.38
CA GLN A 234 -14.47 -15.95 -0.82
C GLN A 234 -15.63 -14.95 -0.78
N ALA A 235 -16.45 -14.93 -1.82
CA ALA A 235 -17.68 -14.14 -1.84
C ALA A 235 -18.65 -14.60 -0.74
N ALA A 236 -18.86 -15.90 -0.57
CA ALA A 236 -19.70 -16.46 0.48
C ALA A 236 -19.17 -16.14 1.88
N ALA A 237 -17.87 -16.32 2.11
CA ALA A 237 -17.24 -15.96 3.38
C ALA A 237 -17.39 -14.46 3.67
N PHE A 238 -17.16 -13.59 2.68
CA PHE A 238 -17.31 -12.15 2.84
C PHE A 238 -18.75 -11.76 3.22
N LYS A 239 -19.74 -12.32 2.52
CA LYS A 239 -21.16 -12.07 2.79
C LYS A 239 -21.56 -12.56 4.18
N ALA A 240 -21.05 -13.71 4.61
CA ALA A 240 -21.27 -14.24 5.95
C ALA A 240 -20.69 -13.32 7.03
N THR A 241 -19.48 -12.78 6.83
CA THR A 241 -18.82 -11.92 7.81
C THR A 241 -19.35 -10.49 7.84
N TYR A 242 -19.60 -9.87 6.67
CA TYR A 242 -19.87 -8.44 6.55
C TYR A 242 -21.24 -8.07 5.99
N GLY A 243 -22.03 -9.07 5.55
CA GLY A 243 -23.33 -8.87 4.93
C GLY A 243 -23.26 -8.45 3.46
N GLU A 244 -24.40 -8.61 2.76
CA GLU A 244 -24.52 -8.34 1.33
C GLU A 244 -24.28 -6.86 0.98
N VAL A 245 -24.75 -5.93 1.82
CA VAL A 245 -24.60 -4.48 1.57
C VAL A 245 -23.11 -4.09 1.52
N THR A 246 -22.31 -4.61 2.45
CA THR A 246 -20.86 -4.34 2.50
C THR A 246 -20.15 -5.00 1.32
N TYR A 247 -20.56 -6.20 0.93
CA TYR A 247 -20.04 -6.89 -0.25
C TYR A 247 -20.22 -6.06 -1.52
N GLN A 248 -21.43 -5.55 -1.75
CA GLN A 248 -21.72 -4.67 -2.89
C GLN A 248 -20.93 -3.35 -2.83
N ALA A 249 -20.73 -2.79 -1.64
CA ALA A 249 -19.89 -1.61 -1.46
C ALA A 249 -18.40 -1.86 -1.75
N MET A 250 -17.90 -3.06 -1.44
CA MET A 250 -16.55 -3.49 -1.79
C MET A 250 -16.40 -3.62 -3.32
N LEU A 251 -17.37 -4.20 -4.03
CA LEU A 251 -17.32 -4.28 -5.49
C LEU A 251 -17.26 -2.90 -6.14
N ARG A 252 -18.11 -1.95 -5.72
CA ARG A 252 -18.04 -0.55 -6.18
C ARG A 252 -16.70 0.12 -5.86
N THR A 253 -16.03 -0.33 -4.79
CA THR A 253 -14.70 0.19 -4.42
C THR A 253 -13.62 -0.25 -5.40
N LEU A 254 -13.73 -1.46 -5.96
CA LEU A 254 -12.81 -1.95 -6.99
C LEU A 254 -12.95 -1.15 -8.28
N ASP A 255 -14.16 -0.69 -8.60
CA ASP A 255 -14.45 0.09 -9.81
C ASP A 255 -13.94 1.53 -9.78
N ASP A 256 -13.84 2.16 -8.60
CA ASP A 256 -13.42 3.55 -8.44
C ASP A 256 -11.88 3.68 -8.51
N PRO A 257 -11.31 4.33 -9.55
CA PRO A 257 -9.86 4.46 -9.71
C PRO A 257 -9.20 5.26 -8.58
N ARG A 258 -9.97 6.03 -7.80
CA ARG A 258 -9.46 6.83 -6.67
C ARG A 258 -9.28 6.02 -5.38
N ARG A 259 -9.60 4.72 -5.40
CA ARG A 259 -9.59 3.84 -4.22
C ARG A 259 -8.42 2.86 -4.28
N LEU A 260 -8.67 1.56 -4.44
CA LEU A 260 -7.62 0.53 -4.42
C LEU A 260 -6.50 0.82 -5.44
N ALA A 261 -6.88 1.18 -6.66
CA ALA A 261 -5.92 1.48 -7.73
C ALA A 261 -5.01 2.67 -7.40
N ARG A 262 -5.55 3.69 -6.73
CA ARG A 262 -4.77 4.85 -6.27
C ARG A 262 -3.80 4.50 -5.15
N THR A 263 -4.22 3.65 -4.20
CA THR A 263 -3.32 3.12 -3.17
C THR A 263 -2.15 2.36 -3.79
N TYR A 264 -2.43 1.46 -4.74
CA TYR A 264 -1.42 0.72 -5.49
C TYR A 264 -0.44 1.63 -6.23
N ALA A 265 -0.95 2.67 -6.89
CA ALA A 265 -0.14 3.58 -7.70
C ALA A 265 0.76 4.52 -6.87
N LEU A 266 0.39 4.86 -5.63
CA LEU A 266 1.04 5.95 -4.89
C LEU A 266 1.83 5.51 -3.66
N VAL A 267 1.41 4.48 -2.91
CA VAL A 267 2.01 4.19 -1.60
C VAL A 267 3.44 3.65 -1.74
N ILE A 268 3.61 2.42 -2.26
CA ILE A 268 4.95 1.84 -2.43
C ILE A 268 5.75 2.61 -3.51
N PRO A 269 5.18 2.97 -4.67
CA PRO A 269 5.92 3.73 -5.68
C PRO A 269 6.41 5.10 -5.15
N GLY A 270 5.57 5.81 -4.39
CA GLY A 270 5.94 7.10 -3.80
C GLY A 270 7.02 6.96 -2.73
N TRP A 271 6.91 5.91 -1.91
CA TRP A 271 7.95 5.53 -0.94
C TRP A 271 9.30 5.28 -1.62
N LEU A 272 9.33 4.44 -2.67
CA LEU A 272 10.54 4.13 -3.43
C LEU A 272 11.19 5.38 -4.01
N GLY A 273 10.40 6.25 -4.65
CA GLY A 273 10.90 7.49 -5.22
C GLY A 273 11.49 8.44 -4.17
N ARG A 274 10.82 8.59 -3.01
CA ARG A 274 11.31 9.42 -1.92
C ARG A 274 12.62 8.89 -1.35
N CYS A 275 12.69 7.60 -1.01
CA CYS A 275 13.90 6.99 -0.44
C CYS A 275 15.07 7.00 -1.43
N PHE A 276 14.80 6.85 -2.73
CA PHE A 276 15.81 7.04 -3.77
C PHE A 276 16.35 8.47 -3.79
N ASN A 277 15.48 9.49 -3.73
CA ASN A 277 15.93 10.89 -3.75
C ASN A 277 16.79 11.24 -2.53
N GLU A 278 16.52 10.65 -1.36
CA GLU A 278 17.34 10.82 -0.15
C GLU A 278 18.80 10.38 -0.37
N ILE A 279 19.06 9.33 -1.15
CA ILE A 279 20.43 8.90 -1.49
C ILE A 279 20.97 9.57 -2.76
N ALA A 280 20.09 10.00 -3.68
CA ALA A 280 20.45 10.62 -4.95
C ALA A 280 21.32 11.87 -4.76
N VAL A 281 20.92 12.73 -3.82
CA VAL A 281 21.63 13.96 -3.46
C VAL A 281 23.08 13.70 -3.04
N HIS A 282 23.35 12.55 -2.43
CA HIS A 282 24.68 12.19 -1.93
C HIS A 282 25.49 11.36 -2.92
N ARG A 283 24.84 10.62 -3.81
CA ARG A 283 25.48 9.73 -4.78
C ARG A 283 25.66 10.38 -6.17
N GLY A 284 25.21 11.61 -6.34
CA GLY A 284 25.25 12.33 -7.62
C GLY A 284 24.29 11.75 -8.65
N TYR A 285 23.19 11.15 -8.19
CA TYR A 285 22.09 10.73 -9.07
C TYR A 285 21.19 11.94 -9.36
N VAL A 286 20.52 11.90 -10.50
CA VAL A 286 19.39 12.78 -10.80
C VAL A 286 18.18 12.30 -10.00
N GLU A 287 17.61 13.19 -9.20
CA GLU A 287 16.39 12.93 -8.44
C GLU A 287 15.21 12.60 -9.36
N LEU A 288 14.35 11.71 -8.89
CA LEU A 288 13.08 11.41 -9.54
C LEU A 288 12.06 12.53 -9.25
N PRO A 289 11.26 12.92 -10.24
CA PRO A 289 10.11 13.80 -9.98
C PRO A 289 9.11 13.12 -9.03
N PRO A 290 8.14 13.86 -8.45
CA PRO A 290 7.00 13.25 -7.77
C PRO A 290 6.21 12.32 -8.69
N ILE A 291 5.51 11.33 -8.14
CA ILE A 291 4.57 10.52 -8.91
C ILE A 291 3.32 11.34 -9.17
N GLU A 292 2.90 11.39 -10.43
CA GLU A 292 1.67 12.06 -10.83
C GLU A 292 0.46 11.31 -10.28
N ASP A 293 -0.30 11.98 -9.42
CA ASP A 293 -1.58 11.50 -8.92
C ASP A 293 -2.69 11.84 -9.94
N ILE A 294 -2.64 11.17 -11.10
CA ILE A 294 -3.66 11.29 -12.13
C ILE A 294 -4.70 10.19 -11.90
N PRO A 295 -5.96 10.54 -11.56
CA PRO A 295 -7.04 9.57 -11.60
C PRO A 295 -7.16 9.07 -13.04
N CYS A 296 -7.00 7.76 -13.27
CA CYS A 296 -7.11 7.16 -14.59
C CYS A 296 -8.40 7.64 -15.30
N THR A 297 -8.26 8.51 -16.30
CA THR A 297 -9.37 9.22 -16.94
C THR A 297 -10.22 8.33 -17.86
N ARG A 298 -9.82 7.07 -18.08
CA ARG A 298 -10.55 6.11 -18.93
C ARG A 298 -11.95 5.73 -18.44
N PHE A 299 -12.35 6.17 -17.25
CA PHE A 299 -13.69 5.88 -16.69
C PHE A 299 -14.71 7.03 -16.85
N GLY A 300 -14.33 8.18 -17.43
CA GLY A 300 -15.24 9.31 -17.63
C GLY A 300 -16.22 9.20 -18.81
N ALA A 301 -15.98 8.28 -19.75
CA ALA A 301 -16.72 8.25 -21.03
C ALA A 301 -18.00 7.39 -21.03
N HIS A 302 -18.27 6.61 -19.97
CA HIS A 302 -19.44 5.72 -19.92
C HIS A 302 -20.41 6.01 -18.76
N CYS A 303 -20.31 7.18 -18.15
CA CYS A 303 -21.28 7.67 -17.17
C CYS A 303 -21.84 9.04 -17.58
N ARG A 304 -22.33 9.14 -18.83
CA ARG A 304 -23.44 10.03 -19.14
C ARG A 304 -24.63 9.12 -19.42
N ALA A 305 -25.50 8.98 -18.42
CA ALA A 305 -26.86 8.54 -18.69
C ALA A 305 -27.43 9.53 -19.71
N GLU A 306 -27.79 9.04 -20.89
CA GLU A 306 -28.65 9.79 -21.79
C GLU A 306 -29.95 10.07 -21.03
N GLU A 307 -30.20 11.34 -20.73
CA GLU A 307 -31.54 11.78 -20.31
C GLU A 307 -32.51 11.45 -21.44
N PRO A 308 -33.61 10.72 -21.19
CA PRO A 308 -34.61 10.53 -22.22
C PRO A 308 -35.21 11.88 -22.56
N ALA A 309 -35.11 12.26 -23.84
CA ALA A 309 -35.68 13.47 -24.39
C ALA A 309 -37.16 13.59 -24.00
N ALA A 310 -37.51 14.71 -23.38
CA ALA A 310 -38.89 15.05 -23.04
C ALA A 310 -39.77 15.01 -24.30
N SER A 311 -40.82 14.19 -24.26
CA SER A 311 -41.83 14.13 -25.32
C SER A 311 -42.56 15.48 -25.39
N PRO A 312 -42.73 16.10 -26.56
CA PRO A 312 -43.43 17.36 -26.67
C PRO A 312 -44.93 17.18 -26.45
N ALA A 313 -45.48 18.01 -25.55
CA ALA A 313 -46.90 18.12 -25.28
C ALA A 313 -47.69 18.40 -26.57
N ARG A 314 -48.70 17.58 -26.85
CA ARG A 314 -49.71 17.88 -27.88
C ARG A 314 -50.56 19.05 -27.38
N SER A 315 -50.40 20.21 -28.01
CA SER A 315 -51.32 21.32 -27.90
C SER A 315 -52.62 20.99 -28.63
N SER A 316 -53.72 21.06 -27.89
CA SER A 316 -55.07 21.13 -28.44
C SER A 316 -55.38 22.57 -28.82
N SER A 317 -55.55 22.82 -30.11
CA SER A 317 -56.20 24.01 -30.63
C SER A 317 -57.09 23.61 -31.79
N ALA A 318 -58.39 23.52 -31.50
CA ALA A 318 -59.45 23.39 -32.48
C ALA A 318 -60.13 24.76 -32.59
N GLY A 319 -60.15 25.31 -33.80
CA GLY A 319 -60.90 26.51 -34.11
C GLY A 319 -60.41 27.15 -35.39
N GLU A 320 -61.02 26.79 -36.53
CA GLU A 320 -61.58 27.80 -37.41
C GLU A 320 -62.61 27.22 -38.39
N GLN A 321 -63.73 27.93 -38.47
CA GLN A 321 -64.87 27.74 -39.36
C GLN A 321 -64.51 28.25 -40.77
N VAL A 322 -65.03 27.61 -41.82
CA VAL A 322 -65.54 28.33 -43.00
C VAL A 322 -66.77 27.60 -43.55
N ALA A 323 -67.83 28.39 -43.75
CA ALA A 323 -69.13 28.02 -44.29
C ALA A 323 -69.15 27.92 -45.82
N GLY A 324 -70.10 27.16 -46.37
CA GLY A 324 -70.45 27.19 -47.80
C GLY A 324 -71.69 26.36 -48.12
N ARG A 325 -72.78 27.06 -48.46
CA ARG A 325 -74.06 26.59 -49.06
C ARG A 325 -73.78 25.71 -50.30
N ILE A 326 -74.59 24.72 -50.70
CA ILE A 326 -76.03 24.70 -51.09
C ILE A 326 -76.55 23.28 -50.85
#